data_AF-A0A941ESB7-F1
#
_entry.id   AF-A0A941ESB7-F1
#
_cell.length_a   1.000
_cell.length_b   1.000
_cell.length_c   1.000
_cell.angle_alpha   90.00
_cell.angle_beta   90.00
_cell.angle_gamma   90.00
#
_symmetry.space_group_name_H-M   'P 1'
#
loop_
_entity.id
_entity.type
_entity.pdbx_description
1 polymer ?
#
loop_
_entity_poly.entity_id
_entity_poly.type
_entity_poly.pdbx_seq_one_letter_code
_entity_poly.pdbx_strand_id
1 'polypeptide(L)' 'MNFVPYVTQALVADGRFEVTADTLELVELFQDVAGRVGSVMQRPVVTYANGEVVVITFDPREPLESGS' A
#
# COMPACT_ATOMS: atom_id res chain seq x y z
N MET A 1 11.43 -12.02 -1.02
CA MET A 1 10.47 -12.08 0.11
C MET A 1 9.10 -11.66 -0.39
N ASN A 2 8.02 -12.24 0.11
CA ASN A 2 6.67 -11.84 -0.26
C ASN A 2 6.04 -11.03 0.89
N PHE A 3 5.98 -9.70 0.74
CA PHE A 3 5.42 -8.78 1.74
C PHE A 3 3.92 -8.53 1.56
N VAL A 4 3.34 -8.97 0.44
CA VAL A 4 1.92 -8.78 0.11
C VAL A 4 0.99 -9.19 1.25
N PRO A 5 1.05 -10.41 1.83
CA PRO A 5 0.11 -10.79 2.89
C PRO A 5 0.24 -9.93 4.15
N TYR A 6 1.44 -9.47 4.48
CA TYR A 6 1.69 -8.64 5.65
C TYR A 6 1.13 -7.22 5.46
N VAL A 7 1.37 -6.62 4.30
CA VAL A 7 0.83 -5.30 3.96
C VAL A 7 -0.70 -5.36 3.85
N THR A 8 -1.26 -6.41 3.25
CA THR A 8 -2.72 -6.63 3.22
C THR A 8 -3.30 -6.68 4.64
N GLN A 9 -2.67 -7.42 5.56
CA GLN A 9 -3.14 -7.49 6.95
C GLN A 9 -3.11 -6.13 7.63
N ALA A 10 -2.03 -5.37 7.50
CA ALA A 10 -1.92 -4.03 8.07
C ALA A 10 -2.96 -3.06 7.49
N LEU A 11 -3.22 -3.11 6.18
CA LEU A 11 -4.28 -2.29 5.57
C LEU A 11 -5.68 -2.68 6.04
N VAL A 12 -5.95 -3.96 6.28
CA VAL A 12 -7.24 -4.40 6.84
C VAL A 12 -7.40 -3.98 8.30
N ALA A 13 -6.34 -4.06 9.10
CA ALA A 13 -6.39 -3.74 10.52
C ALA A 13 -6.40 -2.23 10.80
N ASP A 14 -5.52 -1.48 10.14
CA ASP A 14 -5.19 -0.09 10.47
C ASP A 14 -5.48 0.90 9.32
N GLY A 15 -5.78 0.40 8.12
CA GLY A 15 -5.97 1.23 6.92
C GLY A 15 -4.68 1.81 6.34
N ARG A 16 -3.53 1.53 6.97
CA ARG A 16 -2.22 2.07 6.60
C ARG A 16 -1.12 1.07 6.93
N PHE A 17 -0.12 1.03 6.06
CA PHE A 17 1.15 0.37 6.30
C PHE A 17 2.28 1.39 6.18
N GLU A 18 3.26 1.33 7.07
CA GLU A 18 4.42 2.22 7.09
C GLU A 18 5.70 1.42 7.32
N VAL A 19 6.75 1.75 6.56
CA VAL A 19 8.05 1.09 6.66
C VAL A 19 9.17 2.07 6.30
N THR A 20 10.30 1.95 7.00
CA THR A 20 11.53 2.63 6.62
C THR A 20 12.17 1.89 5.43
N ALA A 21 12.42 2.62 4.35
CA ALA A 21 13.05 2.17 3.12
C ALA A 21 14.25 3.10 2.83
N ASP A 22 15.37 2.83 3.48
CA ASP A 22 16.59 3.66 3.42
C ASP A 22 17.31 3.61 2.06
N THR A 23 16.83 2.79 1.13
CA THR A 23 17.39 2.63 -0.21
C THR A 23 16.31 2.71 -1.28
N LEU A 24 16.69 3.17 -2.47
CA LEU A 24 15.78 3.20 -3.63
C LEU A 24 15.24 1.81 -3.97
N GLU A 25 16.06 0.76 -3.82
CA GLU A 25 15.64 -0.63 -4.06
C GLU A 25 14.49 -1.06 -3.12
N LEU A 26 14.53 -0.65 -1.85
CA LEU A 26 13.44 -0.91 -0.91
C LEU A 26 12.19 -0.10 -1.27
N VAL A 27 12.34 1.14 -1.71
CA VAL A 27 11.22 1.97 -2.16
C VAL A 27 10.54 1.32 -3.37
N GLU A 28 11.28 0.89 -4.38
CA GLU A 28 10.75 0.22 -5.58
C GLU A 28 10.07 -1.11 -5.22
N LEU A 29 10.66 -1.88 -4.30
CA LEU A 29 10.05 -3.12 -3.79
C LEU A 29 8.66 -2.85 -3.19
N PHE A 30 8.53 -1.86 -2.31
CA PHE A 30 7.24 -1.57 -1.67
C PHE A 30 6.23 -0.92 -2.63
N GLN A 31 6.68 -0.25 -3.69
CA GLN A 31 5.79 0.20 -4.78
C GLN A 31 5.21 -0.98 -5.56
N ASP A 32 6.02 -1.99 -5.92
CA ASP A 32 5.51 -3.23 -6.56
C ASP A 32 4.56 -4.00 -5.63
N VAL A 33 4.90 -4.09 -4.34
CA VAL A 33 4.04 -4.72 -3.33
C VAL A 33 2.69 -3.99 -3.24
N ALA A 34 2.66 -2.67 -3.24
CA ALA A 34 1.41 -1.90 -3.22
C ALA A 34 0.53 -2.24 -4.44
N GLY A 35 1.09 -2.26 -5.65
CA GLY A 35 0.34 -2.64 -6.86
C GLY A 35 -0.28 -4.04 -6.77
N ARG A 36 0.46 -5.01 -6.21
CA ARG A 36 -0.05 -6.38 -5.98
C ARG A 36 -1.12 -6.43 -4.90
N VAL A 37 -0.93 -5.71 -3.80
CA VAL A 37 -1.90 -5.63 -2.71
C VAL A 37 -3.22 -5.04 -3.22
N GLY A 38 -3.17 -3.96 -4.00
CA GLY A 38 -4.38 -3.37 -4.59
C GLY A 38 -5.12 -4.34 -5.52
N SER A 39 -4.36 -5.12 -6.30
CA SER A 39 -4.94 -6.17 -7.16
C SER A 39 -5.60 -7.30 -6.35
N VAL A 40 -4.96 -7.76 -5.27
CA VAL A 40 -5.48 -8.82 -4.38
C VAL A 40 -6.71 -8.36 -3.63
N MET A 41 -6.71 -7.12 -3.13
CA MET A 41 -7.82 -6.56 -2.36
C MET A 41 -8.94 -6.03 -3.24
N GLN A 42 -8.75 -6.03 -4.57
CA GLN A 42 -9.65 -5.40 -5.55
C GLN A 42 -10.01 -3.96 -5.16
N ARG A 43 -9.05 -3.25 -4.58
CA ARG A 43 -9.21 -1.89 -4.06
C ARG A 43 -7.93 -1.10 -4.32
N PRO A 44 -8.01 0.10 -4.90
CA PRO A 44 -6.83 0.89 -5.20
C PRO A 44 -6.11 1.27 -3.90
N VAL A 45 -4.79 1.16 -3.97
CA VAL A 45 -3.89 1.61 -2.92
C VAL A 45 -2.95 2.66 -3.49
N VAL A 46 -2.60 3.62 -2.67
CA VAL A 46 -1.63 4.67 -2.97
C VAL A 46 -0.39 4.47 -2.12
N THR A 47 0.75 4.85 -2.70
CA THR A 47 2.04 4.78 -2.03
C THR A 47 2.63 6.18 -1.98
N TYR A 48 3.09 6.60 -0.80
CA TYR A 48 3.83 7.83 -0.58
C TYR A 48 5.22 7.48 -0.09
N ALA A 49 6.26 8.06 -0.69
CA ALA A 49 7.63 7.91 -0.24
C ALA A 49 8.21 9.30 0.09
N ASN A 50 8.79 9.45 1.28
CA ASN A 50 9.45 10.69 1.69
C ASN A 50 10.93 10.44 2.03
N GLY A 51 11.69 9.97 1.05
CA GLY A 51 13.14 9.74 1.14
C GLY A 51 13.53 8.48 1.90
N GLU A 52 13.02 8.31 3.12
CA GLU A 52 13.35 7.20 4.03
C GLU A 52 12.13 6.41 4.49
N VAL A 53 10.92 6.95 4.36
CA VAL A 53 9.68 6.27 4.76
C VAL A 53 8.80 6.02 3.55
N VAL A 54 8.28 4.80 3.44
CA VAL A 54 7.22 4.41 2.52
C VAL A 54 5.93 4.17 3.29
N VAL A 55 4.86 4.80 2.84
CA VAL A 55 3.50 4.67 3.39
C VAL A 55 2.59 4.12 2.31
N ILE A 56 1.85 3.07 2.61
CA ILE A 56 0.83 2.48 1.74
C ILE A 56 -0.53 2.65 2.42
N THR A 57 -1.52 3.18 1.71
CA THR A 57 -2.91 3.34 2.19
C THR A 57 -3.89 3.03 1.06
N PHE A 58 -5.17 2.88 1.36
CA PHE A 58 -6.20 2.90 0.31
C PHE A 58 -6.25 4.27 -0.38
N ASP A 59 -6.61 4.31 -1.66
CA ASP A 59 -6.83 5.58 -2.36
C ASP A 59 -8.06 6.29 -1.75
N PRO A 60 -7.92 7.52 -1.23
CA PRO A 60 -9.01 8.25 -0.60
C PRO A 60 -10.03 8.81 -1.61
N ARG A 61 -9.73 8.76 -2.91
CA ARG A 61 -10.57 9.25 -4.01
C ARG A 61 -11.39 8.14 -4.66
N GLU A 62 -11.32 6.91 -4.16
CA GLU A 62 -12.38 5.94 -4.45
C GLU A 62 -13.50 6.17 -3.43
N PRO A 63 -14.57 6.93 -3.78
CA PRO A 63 -15.78 6.87 -3.00
C PRO A 63 -16.21 5.41 -3.02
N LEU A 64 -16.45 4.84 -1.82
CA LEU A 64 -17.31 3.66 -1.69
C LEU A 64 -18.48 3.89 -2.64
N GLU A 65 -18.64 3.07 -3.66
CA GLU A 65 -19.66 3.26 -4.67
C GLU A 65 -20.98 3.56 -3.97
N SER A 66 -21.44 4.81 -4.07
CA SER A 66 -22.80 5.18 -3.70
C SER A 66 -23.69 4.46 -4.68
N GLY A 67 -24.14 3.26 -4.31
CA GLY A 67 -25.15 2.51 -5.05
C GLY A 67 -26.30 3.45 -5.41
N SER A 68 -26.54 3.62 -6.70
CA SER A 68 -27.73 4.26 -7.28
C SER A 68 -28.35 3.28 -8.27
#